data_AF-A0A1I5UTF5-F1
#
_entry.id   AF-A0A1I5UTF5-F1
#
_cell.length_a   1.000
_cell.length_b   1.000
_cell.length_c   1.000
_cell.angle_alpha   90.00
_cell.angle_beta   90.00
_cell.angle_gamma   90.00
#
_symmetry.space_group_name_H-M   'P 1'
#
loop_
_entity.id
_entity.type
_entity.pdbx_description
1 polymer ?
#
loop_
_entity_poly.entity_id
_entity_poly.type
_entity_poly.pdbx_seq_one_letter_code
_entity_poly.pdbx_strand_id
1 'polypeptide(L)'
;MDLLDNIRAMREAERLTTLQQPGFTDAMGLGTGVDIGGMMAAAAIEDQVSAAIGEAAGPDLLAAYQRTDGEPGNPEADALLAEIERRGLDI
;
A
#
# COMPACT_ATOMS: atom_id res chain seq x y z
N MET A 1 -9.57 -13.55 6.23
CA MET A 1 -9.23 -12.40 5.36
C MET A 1 -8.10 -12.85 4.47
N ASP A 2 -8.20 -12.67 3.16
CA ASP A 2 -7.09 -13.01 2.26
C ASP A 2 -6.05 -11.88 2.20
N LEU A 3 -4.89 -12.15 1.60
CA LEU A 3 -3.77 -11.19 1.54
C LEU A 3 -4.17 -9.91 0.81
N LEU A 4 -4.90 -10.01 -0.30
CA LEU A 4 -5.31 -8.87 -1.10
C LEU A 4 -6.33 -7.99 -0.35
N ASP A 5 -7.28 -8.58 0.35
CA ASP A 5 -8.24 -7.88 1.21
C ASP A 5 -7.53 -7.13 2.32
N ASN A 6 -6.47 -7.71 2.91
CA ASN A 6 -5.68 -7.05 3.94
C ASN A 6 -4.89 -5.86 3.38
N ILE A 7 -4.24 -6.02 2.22
CA ILE A 7 -3.52 -4.92 1.54
C ILE A 7 -4.48 -3.78 1.19
N ARG A 8 -5.66 -4.09 0.65
CA ARG A 8 -6.70 -3.11 0.33
C ARG A 8 -7.22 -2.39 1.58
N ALA A 9 -7.41 -3.12 2.68
CA ALA A 9 -7.83 -2.52 3.95
C ALA A 9 -6.77 -1.55 4.50
N MET A 10 -5.48 -1.90 4.40
CA MET A 10 -4.38 -1.01 4.82
C MET A 10 -4.31 0.26 3.96
N ARG A 11 -4.45 0.15 2.63
CA ARG A 11 -4.48 1.30 1.72
C ARG A 11 -5.72 2.18 1.90
N GLU A 12 -6.89 1.60 2.14
CA GLU A 12 -8.09 2.40 2.43
C GLU A 12 -7.95 3.13 3.77
N ALA A 13 -7.27 2.54 4.74
CA ALA A 13 -6.94 3.22 5.99
C ALA A 13 -5.97 4.41 5.77
N GLU A 14 -5.01 4.32 4.85
CA GLU A 14 -4.16 5.44 4.43
C GLU A 14 -4.99 6.57 3.81
N ARG A 15 -5.87 6.20 2.86
CA ARG A 15 -6.74 7.14 2.16
C ARG A 15 -7.63 7.88 3.15
N LEU A 16 -8.22 7.15 4.10
CA LEU A 16 -9.06 7.74 5.14
C LEU A 16 -8.25 8.59 6.12
N THR A 17 -7.03 8.19 6.50
CA THR A 17 -6.14 8.98 7.37
C THR A 17 -5.74 10.29 6.70
N THR A 18 -5.41 10.24 5.41
CA THR A 18 -5.08 11.41 4.60
C THR A 18 -6.28 12.36 4.47
N LEU A 19 -7.49 11.81 4.32
CA LEU A 19 -8.74 12.59 4.29
C LEU A 19 -9.19 13.09 5.68
N GLN A 20 -8.80 12.41 6.75
CA GLN A 20 -9.07 12.78 8.14
C GLN A 20 -8.02 13.72 8.75
N GLN A 21 -7.10 14.28 7.96
CA GLN A 21 -6.35 15.46 8.38
C GLN A 21 -7.05 16.74 7.87
N PRO A 22 -8.11 17.24 8.55
CA PRO A 22 -8.53 18.61 8.34
C PRO A 22 -7.42 19.51 8.90
N GLY A 23 -6.61 20.04 8.00
CA GLY A 23 -5.93 21.32 8.15
C GLY A 23 -5.24 21.57 9.49
N PHE A 24 -4.08 20.95 9.70
CA PHE A 24 -3.07 21.60 10.54
C PHE A 24 -2.30 22.70 9.77
N THR A 25 -2.93 23.27 8.72
CA THR A 25 -2.33 24.25 7.81
C THR A 25 -2.62 25.70 8.20
N ASP A 26 -3.50 25.99 9.16
CA ASP A 26 -4.00 27.37 9.34
C ASP A 26 -3.55 28.15 10.59
N ALA A 27 -2.42 27.79 11.21
CA ALA A 27 -1.87 28.61 12.31
C ALA A 27 -0.63 29.44 11.94
N MET A 28 0.14 29.08 10.90
CA MET A 28 1.29 29.87 10.43
C MET A 28 1.43 29.70 8.91
N GLY A 29 0.99 30.71 8.15
CA GLY A 29 0.91 30.70 6.69
C GLY A 29 2.22 30.48 5.94
N LEU A 30 2.66 29.22 5.85
CA LEU A 30 3.70 28.76 4.94
C LEU A 30 3.12 27.64 4.08
N GLY A 31 2.48 28.06 2.99
CA GLY A 31 2.00 27.17 1.95
C GLY A 31 3.15 26.56 1.17
N THR A 32 3.42 25.28 1.43
CA THR A 32 3.80 24.29 0.42
C THR A 32 3.02 23.03 0.75
N GLY A 33 1.96 22.78 -0.03
CA GLY A 33 0.89 21.82 0.26
C GLY A 33 1.30 20.35 0.16
N VAL A 34 2.15 19.91 1.09
CA VAL A 34 2.33 18.50 1.43
C VAL A 34 2.47 18.43 2.95
N ASP A 35 1.43 17.93 3.63
CA ASP A 35 1.49 17.74 5.08
C ASP A 35 2.60 16.73 5.40
N ILE A 36 3.65 17.18 6.08
CA ILE A 36 4.76 16.32 6.53
C ILE A 36 4.22 15.16 7.39
N GLY A 37 3.11 15.39 8.11
CA GLY A 37 2.38 14.34 8.83
C GLY A 37 1.70 13.30 7.92
N GLY A 38 1.12 13.72 6.80
CA GLY A 38 0.54 12.83 5.80
C GLY A 38 1.58 11.98 5.09
N MET A 39 2.74 12.56 4.75
CA MET A 39 3.86 11.82 4.14
C MET A 39 4.41 10.72 5.06
N MET A 40 4.51 10.98 6.36
CA MET A 40 4.97 9.98 7.33
C MET A 40 3.96 8.82 7.49
N ALA A 41 2.66 9.11 7.42
CA ALA A 41 1.61 8.10 7.49
C ALA A 41 1.59 7.21 6.23
N ALA A 42 1.74 7.81 5.05
CA ALA A 42 1.83 7.10 3.78
C ALA A 42 3.02 6.11 3.78
N ALA A 43 4.22 6.59 4.13
CA ALA A 43 5.42 5.75 4.21
C ALA A 43 5.27 4.60 5.21
N ALA A 44 4.62 4.83 6.36
CA ALA A 44 4.38 3.80 7.35
C ALA A 44 3.40 2.71 6.87
N ILE A 45 2.47 3.04 5.98
CA ILE A 45 1.54 2.07 5.40
C ILE A 45 2.20 1.32 4.26
N GLU A 46 3.01 1.97 3.44
CA GLU A 46 3.83 1.29 2.42
C GLU A 46 4.75 0.23 3.06
N ASP A 47 5.40 0.55 4.19
CA ASP A 47 6.24 -0.40 4.91
C ASP A 47 5.44 -1.59 5.46
N GLN A 48 4.22 -1.34 5.97
CA GLN A 48 3.32 -2.40 6.42
C GLN A 48 2.81 -3.30 5.28
N VAL A 49 2.49 -2.71 4.12
CA VAL A 49 2.11 -3.46 2.91
C VAL A 49 3.28 -4.33 2.45
N SER A 50 4.49 -3.76 2.40
CA SER A 50 5.72 -4.48 2.03
C SER A 50 5.99 -5.65 2.98
N ALA A 51 5.87 -5.43 4.30
CA ALA A 51 6.03 -6.49 5.30
C ALA A 51 4.98 -7.61 5.13
N ALA A 52 3.71 -7.25 4.94
CA ALA A 52 2.64 -8.24 4.75
C ALA A 52 2.86 -9.11 3.51
N ILE A 53 3.32 -8.50 2.41
CA ILE A 53 3.70 -9.21 1.17
C ILE A 53 4.94 -10.08 1.42
N GLY A 54 5.95 -9.56 2.12
CA GLY A 54 7.18 -10.26 2.49
C GLY A 54 6.98 -11.46 3.44
N GLU A 55 5.92 -11.48 4.22
CA GLU A 55 5.59 -12.59 5.13
C GLU A 55 4.61 -13.60 4.51
N ALA A 56 3.90 -13.23 3.44
CA ALA A 56 2.92 -14.10 2.80
C ALA A 56 3.55 -15.38 2.21
N ALA A 57 2.79 -16.47 2.21
CA ALA A 57 3.21 -17.71 1.55
C ALA A 57 3.13 -17.58 0.03
N GLY A 58 3.97 -18.34 -0.70
CA GLY A 58 3.99 -18.31 -2.17
C GLY A 58 2.62 -18.51 -2.84
N PRO A 59 1.80 -19.50 -2.43
CA PRO A 59 0.45 -19.69 -2.97
C PRO A 59 -0.48 -18.48 -2.71
N ASP A 60 -0.34 -17.82 -1.56
CA ASP A 60 -1.17 -16.65 -1.22
C ASP A 60 -0.77 -15.42 -2.04
N LEU A 61 0.52 -15.26 -2.34
CA LEU A 61 1.03 -14.23 -3.24
C LEU A 61 0.49 -14.40 -4.67
N LEU A 62 0.57 -15.62 -5.20
CA LEU A 62 0.05 -15.95 -6.53
C LEU A 62 -1.47 -15.75 -6.61
N ALA A 63 -2.21 -16.22 -5.61
CA ALA A 63 -3.66 -16.05 -5.55
C ALA A 63 -4.07 -14.58 -5.41
N ALA A 64 -3.30 -13.77 -4.66
CA ALA A 64 -3.54 -12.33 -4.55
C ALA A 64 -3.27 -11.62 -5.88
N TYR A 65 -2.15 -11.94 -6.55
CA TYR A 65 -1.78 -11.35 -7.84
C TYR A 65 -2.80 -11.69 -8.95
N GLN A 66 -3.29 -12.94 -9.00
CA GLN A 66 -4.32 -13.33 -9.96
C GLN A 66 -5.65 -12.58 -9.77
N ARG A 67 -5.90 -12.02 -8.58
CA ARG A 67 -7.13 -11.28 -8.24
C ARG A 67 -7.01 -9.78 -8.43
N THR A 68 -5.82 -9.27 -8.74
CA THR A 68 -5.62 -7.87 -9.15
C THR A 68 -5.82 -7.68 -10.66
N ASP A 69 -6.30 -8.71 -11.36
CA ASP A 69 -6.48 -8.78 -12.82
C ASP A 69 -5.19 -8.53 -13.64
N GLY A 70 -4.03 -8.45 -12.97
CA GLY A 70 -2.72 -8.23 -13.59
C GLY A 70 -2.58 -6.91 -14.35
N GLU A 71 -3.47 -5.93 -14.14
CA GLU A 71 -3.43 -4.69 -14.91
C GLU A 71 -2.19 -3.85 -14.57
N PRO A 72 -1.40 -3.45 -15.59
CA PRO A 72 -0.26 -2.56 -15.38
C PRO A 72 -0.68 -1.23 -14.75
N GLY A 73 0.03 -0.81 -13.71
CA GLY A 73 -0.26 0.44 -12.99
C GLY A 73 -1.18 0.26 -11.78
N ASN A 74 -1.57 -0.97 -11.46
CA ASN A 74 -2.15 -1.29 -10.16
C ASN A 74 -1.00 -1.45 -9.13
N PRO A 75 -0.90 -0.55 -8.13
CA PRO A 75 0.23 -0.56 -7.20
C PRO A 75 0.23 -1.78 -6.26
N GLU A 76 -0.91 -2.44 -6.04
CA GLU A 76 -0.95 -3.73 -5.34
C GLU A 76 -0.42 -4.86 -6.23
N ALA A 77 -0.82 -4.88 -7.50
CA ALA A 77 -0.35 -5.88 -8.47
C ALA A 77 1.17 -5.79 -8.65
N ASP A 78 1.71 -4.57 -8.80
CA ASP A 78 3.14 -4.32 -8.99
C ASP A 78 3.94 -4.78 -7.75
N ALA A 79 3.45 -4.52 -6.54
CA ALA A 79 4.11 -4.93 -5.30
C ALA A 79 4.09 -6.46 -5.11
N LEU A 80 2.96 -7.11 -5.43
CA LEU A 80 2.85 -8.57 -5.40
C LEU A 80 3.76 -9.22 -6.45
N LEU A 81 3.78 -8.69 -7.68
CA LEU A 81 4.64 -9.18 -8.75
C LEU A 81 6.12 -9.06 -8.40
N ALA A 82 6.56 -7.91 -7.87
CA ALA A 82 7.94 -7.71 -7.45
C ALA A 82 8.39 -8.75 -6.41
N GLU A 83 7.51 -9.11 -5.47
CA GLU A 83 7.82 -10.13 -4.46
C GLU A 83 7.84 -11.56 -5.03
N ILE A 84 6.89 -11.87 -5.93
CA ILE A 84 6.85 -13.14 -6.68
C ILE A 84 8.16 -13.33 -7.46
N GLU A 85 8.59 -12.30 -8.20
CA GLU A 85 9.84 -12.28 -8.95
C GLU A 85 11.06 -12.39 -8.02
N ARG A 86 11.09 -11.66 -6.90
CA ARG A 86 12.17 -11.72 -5.91
C ARG A 86 12.36 -13.13 -5.35
N ARG A 87 11.28 -13.90 -5.21
CA ARG A 87 11.29 -15.27 -4.70
C ARG A 87 11.50 -16.33 -5.80
N GLY A 88 11.49 -15.94 -7.07
CA GLY A 88 11.55 -16.88 -8.19
C GLY A 88 10.35 -17.84 -8.23
N LEU A 89 9.17 -17.37 -7.84
CA LEU A 89 7.93 -18.13 -7.96
C LEU A 89 7.45 -18.06 -9.41
N ASP A 90 7.15 -19.21 -10.02
CA ASP A 90 6.59 -19.29 -11.37
C ASP A 90 5.13 -18.80 -11.37
N ILE A 91 4.81 -17.91 -12.33
CA ILE A 91 3.48 -17.28 -12.54
C ILE A 91 2.77 -17.84 -13.77
#